data_AF-A0A2G6EGS3-F1
#
_entry.id   AF-A0A2G6EGS3-F1
#
_cell.length_a   1.000
_cell.length_b   1.000
_cell.length_c   1.000
_cell.angle_alpha   90.00
_cell.angle_beta   90.00
_cell.angle_gamma   90.00
#
_symmetry.space_group_name_H-M   'P 1'
#
loop_
_entity.id
_entity.type
_entity.pdbx_description
1 polymer ?
#
loop_
_entity_poly.entity_id
_entity_poly.type
_entity_poly.pdbx_seq_one_letter_code
_entity_poly.pdbx_strand_id
1 'polypeptide(L)'
;MSGFNVVTFLNNHDTRDADHVVLNDPILGYTYLLTNNQVGLPSVFYPDYYTMPDYKPFPGYNIPGMKKEINELWNIHKKYIFRADQIDYLSRFNTPYAQNFNSGSANKTLLYQVMSEAPGSRDLLVAINYADNTLDVDHGINTAQGKVFVNLLDNSASIYTSVDANGIANIKVPAKSYSVWIEGVTIEAKIFLQGAYNTQTHLMNTTLRDNNLLPLISPYTKDQRTVENIDESIVDWVLVELYYTLNDEAIVSKSVFVKNNGMLCLEDGSTKIPLDAPSDDYYLVIRHRNHLAVASKEKISVSAATPIYDFTTD
;
A
#
# COMPACT_ATOMS: atom_id res chain seq x y z
N MET A 1 12.64 29.53 9.01
CA MET A 1 12.43 28.83 10.30
C MET A 1 12.44 27.34 9.98
N SER A 2 13.19 26.53 10.72
CA SER A 2 13.19 25.07 10.47
C SER A 2 11.86 24.47 10.91
N GLY A 3 11.36 23.47 10.19
CA GLY A 3 10.16 22.71 10.58
C GLY A 3 10.25 22.13 11.99
N PHE A 4 11.45 21.83 12.48
CA PHE A 4 11.68 21.31 13.85
C PHE A 4 11.25 22.28 14.97
N ASN A 5 10.98 23.55 14.66
CA ASN A 5 10.52 24.54 15.62
C ASN A 5 9.03 24.90 15.45
N VAL A 6 8.28 24.13 14.66
CA VAL A 6 6.90 24.42 14.28
C VAL A 6 6.00 23.26 14.69
N VAL A 7 4.89 23.57 15.33
CA VAL A 7 3.76 22.65 15.49
C VAL A 7 2.75 22.99 14.40
N THR A 8 2.45 22.03 13.54
CA THR A 8 1.45 22.18 12.47
C THR A 8 0.13 21.59 12.94
N PHE A 9 -0.98 22.20 12.52
CA PHE A 9 -2.32 21.70 12.81
C PHE A 9 -3.25 22.07 11.67
N LEU A 10 -4.36 21.35 11.54
CA LEU A 10 -5.39 21.66 10.55
C LEU A 10 -6.48 22.56 11.15
N ASN A 11 -7.08 22.10 12.25
CA ASN A 11 -8.10 22.80 13.02
C ASN A 11 -7.69 22.87 14.50
N ASN A 12 -8.28 23.79 15.28
CA ASN A 12 -8.16 23.79 16.73
C ASN A 12 -9.43 24.37 17.39
N HIS A 13 -9.43 24.55 18.71
CA HIS A 13 -10.60 25.06 19.43
C HIS A 13 -10.81 26.59 19.29
N ASP A 14 -9.81 27.30 18.75
CA ASP A 14 -9.82 28.75 18.53
C ASP A 14 -10.06 29.14 17.07
N THR A 15 -10.07 28.19 16.13
CA THR A 15 -10.57 28.41 14.76
C THR A 15 -12.10 28.52 14.83
N ARG A 16 -12.59 29.73 15.13
CA ARG A 16 -14.00 29.98 15.51
C ARG A 16 -14.89 30.47 14.36
N ASP A 17 -14.31 31.01 13.30
CA ASP A 17 -15.05 31.53 12.15
C ASP A 17 -15.06 30.49 11.02
N ALA A 18 -16.17 30.41 10.28
CA ALA A 18 -16.40 29.36 9.28
C ALA A 18 -15.40 29.39 8.10
N ASP A 19 -14.72 30.52 7.89
CA ASP A 19 -13.66 30.73 6.90
C ASP A 19 -12.26 30.33 7.42
N HIS A 20 -12.11 30.08 8.72
CA HIS A 20 -10.85 29.69 9.36
C HIS A 20 -10.73 28.19 9.62
N VAL A 21 -11.77 27.41 9.30
CA VAL A 21 -11.82 25.96 9.55
C VAL A 21 -11.84 25.19 8.23
N VAL A 22 -11.06 24.10 8.18
CA VAL A 22 -11.18 23.10 7.13
C VAL A 22 -12.31 22.12 7.46
N LEU A 23 -13.46 22.33 6.82
CA LEU A 23 -14.66 21.49 6.95
C LEU A 23 -14.80 20.41 5.86
N ASN A 24 -14.31 20.71 4.66
CA ASN A 24 -14.43 19.83 3.50
C ASN A 24 -13.17 18.98 3.38
N ASP A 25 -13.35 17.65 3.33
CA ASP A 25 -12.29 16.66 3.17
C ASP A 25 -11.05 16.89 4.06
N PRO A 26 -11.21 17.14 5.38
CA PRO A 26 -10.10 17.50 6.26
C PRO A 26 -9.00 16.44 6.31
N ILE A 27 -9.33 15.17 6.00
CA ILE A 27 -8.34 14.11 5.89
C ILE A 27 -7.24 14.44 4.88
N LEU A 28 -7.53 15.15 3.79
CA LEU A 28 -6.52 15.53 2.80
C LEU A 28 -5.46 16.48 3.38
N GLY A 29 -5.89 17.36 4.30
CA GLY A 29 -4.98 18.21 5.07
C GLY A 29 -4.14 17.39 6.05
N TYR A 30 -4.77 16.48 6.79
CA TYR A 30 -4.06 15.58 7.71
C TYR A 30 -3.07 14.66 6.99
N THR A 31 -3.38 14.17 5.79
CA THR A 31 -2.44 13.41 4.96
C THR A 31 -1.18 14.23 4.77
N TYR A 32 -1.27 15.46 4.27
CA TYR A 32 -0.09 16.32 4.09
C TYR A 32 0.70 16.53 5.39
N LEU A 33 0.03 16.83 6.50
CA LEU A 33 0.69 17.08 7.79
C LEU A 33 1.36 15.83 8.37
N LEU A 34 0.73 14.66 8.20
CA LEU A 34 1.21 13.40 8.76
C LEU A 34 2.24 12.71 7.86
N THR A 35 2.29 13.00 6.57
CA THR A 35 3.27 12.39 5.66
C THR A 35 4.38 13.32 5.19
N ASN A 36 4.44 14.54 5.73
CA ASN A 36 5.54 15.47 5.52
C ASN A 36 6.17 15.88 6.86
N ASN A 37 7.22 15.18 7.27
CA ASN A 37 7.92 15.48 8.53
C ASN A 37 8.82 16.72 8.46
N GLN A 38 8.92 17.38 7.30
CA GLN A 38 9.77 18.57 7.11
C GLN A 38 9.03 19.89 7.39
N VAL A 39 7.69 19.87 7.45
CA VAL A 39 6.89 21.09 7.72
C VAL A 39 6.66 21.37 9.20
N GLY A 40 6.82 20.37 10.05
CA GLY A 40 6.74 20.51 11.51
C GLY A 40 6.14 19.29 12.21
N LEU A 41 5.94 19.41 13.52
CA LEU A 41 5.32 18.37 14.34
C LEU A 41 3.78 18.45 14.18
N PRO A 42 3.11 17.44 13.59
CA PRO A 42 1.67 17.50 13.38
C PRO A 42 0.89 17.31 14.69
N SER A 43 -0.14 18.14 14.86
CA SER A 43 -1.13 18.06 15.94
C SER A 43 -2.50 17.75 15.34
N VAL A 44 -3.12 16.68 15.83
CA VAL A 44 -4.46 16.25 15.41
C VAL A 44 -5.51 16.86 16.34
N PHE A 45 -6.54 17.48 15.76
CA PHE A 45 -7.64 18.05 16.52
C PHE A 45 -8.56 16.94 17.04
N TYR A 46 -8.86 16.97 18.34
CA TYR A 46 -9.63 15.90 18.98
C TYR A 46 -11.01 15.65 18.33
N PRO A 47 -11.82 16.67 18.02
CA PRO A 47 -13.08 16.49 17.30
C PRO A 47 -12.94 15.89 15.89
N ASP A 48 -11.84 16.16 15.18
CA ASP A 48 -11.62 15.59 13.84
C ASP A 48 -11.28 14.08 13.93
N TYR A 49 -10.67 13.67 15.05
CA TYR A 49 -10.29 12.29 15.30
C TYR A 49 -11.46 11.44 15.82
N TYR A 50 -12.25 11.97 16.77
CA TYR A 50 -13.39 11.28 17.35
C TYR A 50 -14.71 11.85 16.84
N THR A 51 -15.65 11.00 16.45
CA THR A 51 -17.03 11.45 16.18
C THR A 51 -17.63 12.05 17.45
N MET A 52 -18.05 13.30 17.38
CA MET A 52 -18.68 14.03 18.50
C MET A 52 -20.14 14.38 18.15
N PRO A 53 -21.11 13.47 18.39
CA PRO A 53 -22.50 13.68 17.99
C PRO A 53 -23.17 14.84 18.74
N ASP A 54 -22.81 15.03 20.01
CA ASP A 54 -23.46 16.01 20.91
C ASP A 54 -22.68 17.33 21.03
N TYR A 55 -21.51 17.44 20.38
CA TYR A 55 -20.64 18.62 20.49
C TYR A 55 -20.17 19.06 19.11
N LYS A 56 -20.51 20.31 18.75
CA LYS A 56 -20.04 20.97 17.53
C LYS A 56 -19.08 22.10 17.92
N PRO A 57 -17.76 21.96 17.68
CA PRO A 57 -16.77 22.97 18.07
C PRO A 57 -17.02 24.33 17.42
N PHE A 58 -17.66 24.38 16.25
CA PHE A 58 -18.02 25.60 15.54
C PHE A 58 -19.22 25.35 14.58
N PRO A 59 -19.86 26.42 14.06
CA PRO A 59 -20.98 26.30 13.14
C PRO A 59 -20.64 25.49 11.88
N GLY A 60 -21.57 24.61 11.47
CA GLY A 60 -21.37 23.78 10.27
C GLY A 60 -20.54 22.51 10.49
N TYR A 61 -20.00 22.28 11.68
CA TYR A 61 -19.25 21.06 11.98
C TYR A 61 -20.15 19.81 11.96
N ASN A 62 -20.00 19.02 10.89
CA ASN A 62 -20.67 17.73 10.68
C ASN A 62 -19.68 16.67 10.16
N ILE A 63 -18.42 16.77 10.58
CA ILE A 63 -17.35 15.87 10.12
C ILE A 63 -17.43 14.55 10.92
N PRO A 64 -17.52 13.38 10.27
CA PRO A 64 -17.34 12.09 10.95
C PRO A 64 -15.92 11.96 11.49
N GLY A 65 -15.74 11.33 12.65
CA GLY A 65 -14.41 11.11 13.20
C GLY A 65 -13.55 10.23 12.30
N MET A 66 -12.33 10.70 11.98
CA MET A 66 -11.40 10.07 11.05
C MET A 66 -10.36 9.19 11.74
N LYS A 67 -10.75 8.54 12.85
CA LYS A 67 -9.84 7.76 13.69
C LYS A 67 -9.11 6.67 12.90
N LYS A 68 -9.79 6.00 11.97
CA LYS A 68 -9.19 4.89 11.20
C LYS A 68 -8.09 5.45 10.29
N GLU A 69 -8.45 6.43 9.47
CA GLU A 69 -7.61 7.06 8.46
C GLU A 69 -6.38 7.73 9.09
N ILE A 70 -6.58 8.44 10.20
CA ILE A 70 -5.48 9.09 10.93
C ILE A 70 -4.54 8.04 11.56
N ASN A 71 -5.04 6.92 12.08
CA ASN A 71 -4.18 5.86 12.61
C ASN A 71 -3.34 5.20 11.52
N GLU A 72 -3.91 4.98 10.33
CA GLU A 72 -3.17 4.45 9.18
C GLU A 72 -2.01 5.39 8.80
N LEU A 73 -2.29 6.69 8.61
CA LEU A 73 -1.27 7.71 8.33
C LEU A 73 -0.23 7.82 9.45
N TRP A 74 -0.64 7.72 10.71
CA TRP A 74 0.26 7.73 11.85
C TRP A 74 1.21 6.53 11.81
N ASN A 75 0.69 5.33 11.56
CA ASN A 75 1.50 4.11 11.49
C ASN A 75 2.51 4.19 10.34
N ILE A 76 2.11 4.69 9.18
CA ILE A 76 3.00 4.99 8.07
C ILE A 76 4.08 5.99 8.51
N HIS A 77 3.70 7.07 9.18
CA HIS A 77 4.65 8.07 9.65
C HIS A 77 5.72 7.45 10.55
N LYS A 78 5.29 6.73 11.58
CA LYS A 78 6.19 6.06 12.53
C LYS A 78 7.14 5.08 11.85
N LYS A 79 6.62 4.29 10.92
CA LYS A 79 7.38 3.19 10.30
C LYS A 79 8.34 3.68 9.21
N TYR A 80 7.95 4.69 8.44
CA TYR A 80 8.65 5.04 7.20
C TYR A 80 9.12 6.49 7.10
N ILE A 81 8.39 7.44 7.69
CA ILE A 81 8.60 8.87 7.41
C ILE A 81 9.39 9.55 8.53
N PHE A 82 9.29 9.09 9.77
CA PHE A 82 9.90 9.76 10.94
C PHE A 82 11.39 10.09 10.75
N ARG A 83 12.15 9.23 10.07
CA ARG A 83 13.59 9.41 9.81
C ARG A 83 13.90 10.04 8.46
N ALA A 84 12.90 10.35 7.65
CA ALA A 84 13.10 11.01 6.37
C ALA A 84 13.69 12.41 6.56
N ASP A 85 14.61 12.79 5.69
CA ASP A 85 15.32 14.06 5.72
C ASP A 85 15.18 14.83 4.41
N GLN A 86 14.44 14.29 3.44
CA GLN A 86 14.25 14.89 2.13
C GLN A 86 12.80 14.76 1.66
N ILE A 87 12.28 15.85 1.09
CA ILE A 87 10.99 15.89 0.38
C ILE A 87 11.24 16.48 -1.00
N ASP A 88 10.80 15.78 -2.04
CA ASP A 88 10.75 16.31 -3.40
C ASP A 88 9.31 16.53 -3.84
N TYR A 89 8.96 17.79 -4.09
CA TYR A 89 7.63 18.17 -4.53
C TYR A 89 7.49 17.94 -6.04
N LEU A 90 7.19 16.70 -6.41
CA LEU A 90 7.10 16.25 -7.80
C LEU A 90 6.07 17.04 -8.63
N SER A 91 4.92 17.43 -8.06
CA SER A 91 3.91 18.23 -8.76
C SER A 91 4.03 19.75 -8.57
N ARG A 92 5.16 20.25 -8.06
CA ARG A 92 5.36 21.69 -7.86
C ARG A 92 5.17 22.49 -9.16
N PHE A 93 4.84 23.77 -9.01
CA PHE A 93 4.78 24.67 -10.15
C PHE A 93 6.13 24.70 -10.91
N ASN A 94 6.09 24.64 -12.24
CA ASN A 94 7.26 24.46 -13.11
C ASN A 94 8.10 23.22 -12.75
N THR A 95 7.44 22.12 -12.37
CA THR A 95 8.13 20.86 -12.13
C THR A 95 8.99 20.44 -13.33
N PRO A 96 10.21 19.91 -13.11
CA PRO A 96 11.03 19.36 -14.19
C PRO A 96 10.56 17.96 -14.62
N TYR A 97 9.67 17.33 -13.86
CA TYR A 97 9.19 15.98 -14.13
C TYR A 97 8.12 15.98 -15.22
N ALA A 98 8.21 15.01 -16.14
CA ALA A 98 7.20 14.80 -17.16
C ALA A 98 5.85 14.43 -16.51
N GLN A 99 4.75 14.92 -17.08
CA GLN A 99 3.40 14.64 -16.62
C GLN A 99 2.49 14.38 -17.81
N ASN A 100 1.75 13.28 -17.80
CA ASN A 100 0.70 12.99 -18.77
C ASN A 100 -0.57 12.56 -18.03
N PHE A 101 -1.57 13.44 -18.01
CA PHE A 101 -2.84 13.19 -17.32
C PHE A 101 -3.82 12.48 -18.25
N ASN A 102 -4.17 11.25 -17.89
CA ASN A 102 -5.29 10.52 -18.49
C ASN A 102 -6.62 11.00 -17.87
N SER A 103 -6.59 11.38 -16.59
CA SER A 103 -7.67 12.09 -15.89
C SER A 103 -7.13 12.90 -14.69
N GLY A 104 -7.92 13.87 -14.22
CA GLY A 104 -7.47 14.83 -13.21
C GLY A 104 -6.67 15.99 -13.81
N SER A 105 -5.99 16.77 -12.96
CA SER A 105 -5.22 17.94 -13.41
C SER A 105 -4.12 18.35 -12.43
N ALA A 106 -3.08 19.00 -12.93
CA ALA A 106 -1.96 19.47 -12.11
C ALA A 106 -2.39 20.45 -11.01
N ASN A 107 -3.33 21.36 -11.29
CA ASN A 107 -3.81 22.35 -10.30
C ASN A 107 -4.72 21.76 -9.20
N LYS A 108 -5.02 20.46 -9.25
CA LYS A 108 -5.79 19.72 -8.24
C LYS A 108 -5.02 18.52 -7.68
N THR A 109 -3.72 18.45 -7.93
CA THR A 109 -2.87 17.33 -7.53
C THR A 109 -1.68 17.81 -6.71
N LEU A 110 -1.52 17.25 -5.52
CA LEU A 110 -0.27 17.33 -4.78
C LEU A 110 0.39 15.96 -4.79
N LEU A 111 1.52 15.85 -5.48
CA LEU A 111 2.36 14.66 -5.53
C LEU A 111 3.75 15.05 -5.04
N TYR A 112 4.27 14.29 -4.08
CA TYR A 112 5.61 14.46 -3.59
C TYR A 112 6.22 13.13 -3.16
N GLN A 113 7.54 13.11 -3.12
CA GLN A 113 8.33 11.98 -2.69
C GLN A 113 8.97 12.27 -1.34
N VAL A 114 8.93 11.29 -0.44
CA VAL A 114 9.61 11.32 0.85
C VAL A 114 10.80 10.39 0.74
N MET A 115 12.00 10.91 1.01
CA MET A 115 13.26 10.19 0.77
C MET A 115 14.15 10.27 2.00
N SER A 116 15.13 9.37 2.04
CA SER A 116 16.21 9.49 3.01
C SER A 116 17.50 8.84 2.56
N GLU A 117 18.62 9.50 2.88
CA GLU A 117 19.96 8.97 2.67
C GLU A 117 20.38 7.98 3.77
N ALA A 118 19.56 7.80 4.81
CA ALA A 118 19.86 6.85 5.88
C ALA A 118 19.90 5.39 5.35
N PRO A 119 20.86 4.56 5.80
CA PRO A 119 20.93 3.16 5.38
C PRO A 119 19.64 2.40 5.67
N GLY A 120 19.15 1.66 4.67
CA GLY A 120 17.92 0.87 4.76
C GLY A 120 16.63 1.68 4.62
N SER A 121 16.72 2.99 4.36
CA SER A 121 15.55 3.80 4.00
C SER A 121 15.01 3.39 2.63
N ARG A 122 13.70 3.60 2.47
CA ARG A 122 12.94 3.32 1.26
C ARG A 122 12.14 4.56 0.91
N ASP A 123 12.08 4.88 -0.38
CA ASP A 123 11.35 6.06 -0.83
C ASP A 123 9.85 5.86 -0.70
N LEU A 124 9.12 6.95 -0.43
CA LEU A 124 7.67 6.96 -0.45
C LEU A 124 7.16 7.95 -1.49
N LEU A 125 6.07 7.58 -2.15
CA LEU A 125 5.27 8.50 -2.93
C LEU A 125 4.00 8.84 -2.16
N VAL A 126 3.64 10.11 -2.11
CA VAL A 126 2.39 10.59 -1.54
C VAL A 126 1.66 11.39 -2.59
N ALA A 127 0.44 10.97 -2.92
CA ALA A 127 -0.44 11.70 -3.83
C ALA A 127 -1.74 12.09 -3.11
N ILE A 128 -2.15 13.33 -3.27
CA ILE A 128 -3.41 13.87 -2.77
C ILE A 128 -4.16 14.47 -3.95
N ASN A 129 -5.37 13.95 -4.20
CA ASN A 129 -6.25 14.40 -5.26
C ASN A 129 -7.38 15.26 -4.68
N TYR A 130 -7.35 16.55 -4.99
CA TYR A 130 -8.35 17.52 -4.56
C TYR A 130 -9.52 17.65 -5.54
N ALA A 131 -9.51 16.94 -6.66
CA ALA A 131 -10.56 17.00 -7.68
C ALA A 131 -11.77 16.12 -7.34
N ASP A 132 -12.88 16.37 -8.02
CA ASP A 132 -14.12 15.60 -7.92
C ASP A 132 -14.14 14.37 -8.86
N ASN A 133 -13.07 14.17 -9.63
CA ASN A 133 -12.84 12.99 -10.47
C ASN A 133 -11.57 12.26 -10.04
N THR A 134 -11.45 10.99 -10.44
CA THR A 134 -10.22 10.21 -10.28
C THR A 134 -9.04 10.92 -10.93
N LEU A 135 -7.90 10.92 -10.23
CA LEU A 135 -6.59 11.24 -10.77
C LEU A 135 -6.02 9.98 -11.42
N ASP A 136 -5.58 10.09 -12.66
CA ASP A 136 -4.79 9.08 -13.37
C ASP A 136 -3.72 9.83 -14.17
N VAL A 137 -2.49 9.79 -13.67
CA VAL A 137 -1.37 10.51 -14.26
C VAL A 137 -0.14 9.63 -14.34
N ASP A 138 0.47 9.61 -15.51
CA ASP A 138 1.82 9.10 -15.69
C ASP A 138 2.78 10.25 -15.36
N HIS A 139 3.50 10.12 -14.24
CA HIS A 139 4.32 11.20 -13.68
C HIS A 139 5.76 10.75 -13.48
N GLY A 140 6.72 11.58 -13.89
CA GLY A 140 8.13 11.37 -13.60
C GLY A 140 8.40 11.51 -12.11
N ILE A 141 9.15 10.58 -11.53
CA ILE A 141 9.49 10.61 -10.11
C ILE A 141 11.00 10.70 -9.91
N ASN A 142 11.42 11.02 -8.70
CA ASN A 142 12.84 11.12 -8.34
C ASN A 142 13.37 9.76 -7.89
N THR A 143 13.22 8.74 -8.73
CA THR A 143 13.62 7.37 -8.42
C THR A 143 14.25 6.71 -9.65
N ALA A 144 15.18 5.78 -9.43
CA ALA A 144 15.74 4.96 -10.49
C ALA A 144 14.67 4.11 -11.19
N GLN A 145 14.93 3.82 -12.48
CA GLN A 145 14.10 2.92 -13.30
C GLN A 145 13.98 1.51 -12.69
N GLY A 146 12.87 0.82 -12.97
CA GLY A 146 12.67 -0.58 -12.61
C GLY A 146 12.32 -0.81 -11.14
N LYS A 147 12.05 0.24 -10.36
CA LYS A 147 11.54 0.13 -8.99
C LYS A 147 10.04 -0.14 -8.97
N VAL A 148 9.55 -0.65 -7.84
CA VAL A 148 8.13 -0.86 -7.59
C VAL A 148 7.74 -0.14 -6.30
N PHE A 149 6.58 0.51 -6.32
CA PHE A 149 5.98 1.21 -5.19
C PHE A 149 4.67 0.53 -4.80
N VAL A 150 4.60 -0.03 -3.59
CA VAL A 150 3.46 -0.79 -3.07
C VAL A 150 2.52 0.15 -2.30
N ASN A 151 1.22 0.09 -2.59
CA ASN A 151 0.23 0.92 -1.92
C ASN A 151 0.03 0.43 -0.47
N LEU A 152 0.08 1.35 0.49
CA LEU A 152 -0.07 1.08 1.91
C LEU A 152 -1.50 1.20 2.44
N LEU A 153 -2.41 1.78 1.65
CA LEU A 153 -3.75 2.20 2.11
C LEU A 153 -4.91 1.46 1.43
N ASP A 154 -4.62 0.58 0.47
CA ASP A 154 -5.62 -0.21 -0.29
C ASP A 154 -6.81 0.62 -0.83
N ASN A 155 -6.54 1.89 -1.13
CA ASN A 155 -7.56 2.88 -1.51
C ASN A 155 -7.37 3.41 -2.93
N SER A 156 -6.51 2.74 -3.71
CA SER A 156 -6.33 2.97 -5.14
C SER A 156 -6.68 1.69 -5.89
N ALA A 157 -7.18 1.83 -7.12
CA ALA A 157 -7.45 0.70 -8.01
C ALA A 157 -6.20 -0.14 -8.30
N SER A 158 -5.00 0.41 -8.10
CA SER A 158 -3.74 -0.32 -8.24
C SER A 158 -3.05 -0.48 -6.89
N ILE A 159 -2.80 -1.74 -6.50
CA ILE A 159 -2.12 -2.07 -5.23
C ILE A 159 -0.60 -1.85 -5.29
N TYR A 160 -0.05 -1.61 -6.49
CA TYR A 160 1.33 -1.18 -6.70
C TYR A 160 1.46 -0.43 -8.03
N THR A 161 2.57 0.28 -8.21
CA THR A 161 2.99 0.88 -9.48
C THR A 161 4.47 0.60 -9.74
N SER A 162 4.87 0.49 -11.01
CA SER A 162 6.25 0.27 -11.43
C SER A 162 6.82 1.52 -12.08
N VAL A 163 8.09 1.79 -11.87
CA VAL A 163 8.83 2.86 -12.53
C VAL A 163 9.36 2.35 -13.86
N ASP A 164 8.90 2.94 -14.95
CA ASP A 164 9.32 2.55 -16.30
C ASP A 164 10.76 3.00 -16.62
N ALA A 165 11.21 2.69 -17.84
CA ALA A 165 12.55 3.05 -18.32
C ALA A 165 12.80 4.56 -18.44
N ASN A 166 11.74 5.38 -18.42
CA ASN A 166 11.81 6.83 -18.46
C ASN A 166 11.68 7.48 -17.07
N GLY A 167 11.65 6.67 -16.00
CA GLY A 167 11.45 7.18 -14.64
C GLY A 167 10.00 7.57 -14.33
N ILE A 168 9.04 7.08 -15.12
CA ILE A 168 7.61 7.39 -15.00
C ILE A 168 6.91 6.32 -14.18
N ALA A 169 6.10 6.74 -13.21
CA ALA A 169 5.17 5.89 -12.49
C ALA A 169 3.73 6.34 -12.75
N ASN A 170 2.83 5.37 -12.92
CA ASN A 170 1.41 5.66 -12.99
C ASN A 170 0.85 5.88 -11.58
N ILE A 171 0.25 7.04 -11.34
CA ILE A 171 -0.34 7.45 -10.07
C ILE A 171 -1.85 7.55 -10.25
N LYS A 172 -2.58 6.66 -9.57
CA LYS A 172 -4.04 6.63 -9.57
C LYS A 172 -4.57 6.87 -8.18
N VAL A 173 -5.44 7.86 -8.03
CA VAL A 173 -6.06 8.22 -6.74
C VAL A 173 -7.52 8.58 -6.98
N PRO A 174 -8.49 8.02 -6.24
CA PRO A 174 -9.90 8.40 -6.37
C PRO A 174 -10.13 9.90 -6.15
N ALA A 175 -11.31 10.38 -6.54
CA ALA A 175 -11.77 11.74 -6.24
C ALA A 175 -11.71 12.01 -4.73
N LYS A 176 -11.27 13.22 -4.33
CA LYS A 176 -11.18 13.65 -2.92
C LYS A 176 -10.49 12.66 -2.01
N SER A 177 -9.42 12.03 -2.51
CA SER A 177 -8.72 10.97 -1.81
C SER A 177 -7.20 11.20 -1.86
N TYR A 178 -6.48 10.28 -1.25
CA TYR A 178 -5.03 10.27 -1.17
C TYR A 178 -4.53 8.84 -1.20
N SER A 179 -3.29 8.64 -1.59
CA SER A 179 -2.64 7.33 -1.49
C SER A 179 -1.17 7.51 -1.13
N VAL A 180 -0.64 6.52 -0.42
CA VAL A 180 0.77 6.48 -0.02
C VAL A 180 1.35 5.16 -0.50
N TRP A 181 2.45 5.24 -1.22
CA TRP A 181 3.18 4.07 -1.68
C TRP A 181 4.59 4.06 -1.11
N ILE A 182 5.11 2.87 -0.81
CA ILE A 182 6.48 2.62 -0.35
C ILE A 182 7.23 1.85 -1.40
N GLU A 183 8.51 2.16 -1.63
CA GLU A 183 9.38 1.31 -2.43
C GLU A 183 9.35 -0.12 -1.87
N GLY A 184 9.16 -1.10 -2.74
CA GLY A 184 9.04 -2.50 -2.33
C GLY A 184 9.52 -3.44 -3.41
N VAL A 185 9.10 -4.69 -3.26
CA VAL A 185 9.51 -5.80 -4.13
C VAL A 185 8.30 -6.52 -4.69
N THR A 186 8.52 -7.36 -5.69
CA THR A 186 7.49 -8.27 -6.20
C THR A 186 8.00 -9.71 -6.15
N ILE A 187 7.11 -10.66 -5.93
CA ILE A 187 7.39 -12.09 -6.06
C ILE A 187 6.37 -12.75 -6.98
N GLU A 188 6.80 -13.80 -7.65
CA GLU A 188 5.95 -14.76 -8.33
C GLU A 188 6.34 -16.14 -7.79
N ALA A 189 5.35 -16.95 -7.45
CA ALA A 189 5.62 -18.28 -6.90
C ALA A 189 4.62 -19.30 -7.38
N LYS A 190 5.04 -20.55 -7.38
CA LYS A 190 4.22 -21.70 -7.74
C LYS A 190 4.36 -22.81 -6.72
N ILE A 191 3.21 -23.36 -6.31
CA ILE A 191 3.11 -24.47 -5.36
C ILE A 191 2.03 -25.46 -5.79
N PHE A 192 2.14 -26.72 -5.38
CA PHE A 192 1.02 -27.67 -5.44
C PHE A 192 0.65 -28.16 -4.05
N LEU A 193 -0.64 -28.06 -3.72
CA LEU A 193 -1.21 -28.63 -2.51
C LEU A 193 -1.55 -30.09 -2.79
N GLN A 194 -0.83 -31.02 -2.14
CA GLN A 194 -0.96 -32.45 -2.39
C GLN A 194 -2.42 -32.95 -2.35
N GLY A 195 -3.21 -32.51 -1.37
CA GLY A 195 -4.61 -32.92 -1.22
C GLY A 195 -5.53 -32.46 -2.36
N ALA A 196 -5.18 -31.40 -3.08
CA ALA A 196 -5.93 -30.91 -4.23
C ALA A 196 -5.36 -31.42 -5.56
N TYR A 197 -4.10 -31.86 -5.60
CA TYR A 197 -3.40 -32.24 -6.83
C TYR A 197 -4.00 -33.50 -7.48
N ASN A 198 -4.31 -33.39 -8.76
CA ASN A 198 -4.83 -34.47 -9.59
C ASN A 198 -3.73 -34.97 -10.52
N THR A 199 -3.31 -36.22 -10.34
CA THR A 199 -2.20 -36.84 -11.09
C THR A 199 -2.52 -37.11 -12.56
N GLN A 200 -3.80 -37.11 -12.95
CA GLN A 200 -4.20 -37.31 -14.35
C GLN A 200 -4.15 -36.02 -15.16
N THR A 201 -4.57 -34.90 -14.55
CA THR A 201 -4.62 -33.60 -15.23
C THR A 201 -3.39 -32.74 -14.97
N HIS A 202 -2.56 -33.10 -13.98
CA HIS A 202 -1.44 -32.30 -13.49
C HIS A 202 -1.86 -30.89 -13.02
N LEU A 203 -3.12 -30.77 -12.59
CA LEU A 203 -3.72 -29.56 -12.01
C LEU A 203 -4.29 -29.88 -10.62
N MET A 204 -4.69 -28.85 -9.89
CA MET A 204 -5.39 -28.98 -8.61
C MET A 204 -6.91 -28.83 -8.76
N ASN A 205 -7.66 -29.61 -8.00
CA ASN A 205 -9.11 -29.56 -7.94
C ASN A 205 -9.60 -28.31 -7.21
N THR A 206 -10.63 -27.67 -7.76
CA THR A 206 -11.27 -26.44 -7.24
C THR A 206 -12.53 -26.75 -6.43
N THR A 207 -12.70 -28.00 -5.97
CA THR A 207 -13.92 -28.50 -5.33
C THR A 207 -14.38 -27.66 -4.13
N LEU A 208 -13.46 -27.09 -3.35
CA LEU A 208 -13.83 -26.19 -2.25
C LEU A 208 -14.47 -24.91 -2.76
N ARG A 209 -13.91 -24.33 -3.83
CA ARG A 209 -14.48 -23.16 -4.50
C ARG A 209 -15.82 -23.50 -5.13
N ASP A 210 -15.91 -24.59 -5.87
CA ASP A 210 -17.13 -25.00 -6.60
C ASP A 210 -18.32 -25.28 -5.67
N ASN A 211 -18.03 -25.71 -4.43
CA ASN A 211 -19.03 -25.91 -3.39
C ASN A 211 -19.24 -24.69 -2.47
N ASN A 212 -18.67 -23.53 -2.79
CA ASN A 212 -18.74 -22.29 -1.99
C ASN A 212 -18.23 -22.46 -0.54
N LEU A 213 -17.18 -23.25 -0.34
CA LEU A 213 -16.56 -23.55 0.97
C LEU A 213 -15.30 -22.70 1.26
N LEU A 214 -14.84 -21.90 0.30
CA LEU A 214 -13.76 -20.95 0.52
C LEU A 214 -14.31 -19.67 1.17
N PRO A 215 -13.72 -19.17 2.27
CA PRO A 215 -14.18 -17.93 2.88
C PRO A 215 -13.82 -16.73 2.01
N LEU A 216 -14.72 -15.75 1.93
CA LEU A 216 -14.43 -14.45 1.28
C LEU A 216 -13.48 -13.57 2.11
N ILE A 217 -13.22 -13.94 3.36
CA ILE A 217 -12.25 -13.30 4.23
C ILE A 217 -11.05 -14.25 4.38
N SER A 218 -9.84 -13.77 4.12
CA SER A 218 -8.62 -14.55 4.32
C SER A 218 -8.57 -15.10 5.76
N PRO A 219 -8.22 -16.39 5.94
CA PRO A 219 -8.14 -17.01 7.27
C PRO A 219 -6.90 -16.58 8.06
N TYR A 220 -5.98 -15.81 7.47
CA TYR A 220 -4.71 -15.45 8.10
C TYR A 220 -4.80 -14.09 8.79
N THR A 221 -4.69 -14.07 10.12
CA THR A 221 -4.79 -12.85 10.94
C THR A 221 -3.67 -11.85 10.70
N LYS A 222 -2.52 -12.28 10.15
CA LYS A 222 -1.39 -11.41 9.82
C LYS A 222 -1.64 -10.50 8.62
N ASP A 223 -2.55 -10.89 7.73
CA ASP A 223 -2.95 -10.09 6.57
C ASP A 223 -4.40 -10.43 6.22
N GLN A 224 -5.33 -10.03 7.09
CA GLN A 224 -6.75 -10.31 6.89
C GLN A 224 -7.30 -9.39 5.80
N ARG A 225 -7.77 -9.99 4.71
CA ARG A 225 -8.36 -9.28 3.58
C ARG A 225 -9.71 -9.86 3.22
N THR A 226 -10.59 -9.03 2.67
CA THR A 226 -11.91 -9.42 2.20
C THR A 226 -11.96 -9.26 0.69
N VAL A 227 -12.52 -10.24 -0.01
CA VAL A 227 -12.77 -10.21 -1.46
C VAL A 227 -14.27 -10.25 -1.71
N GLU A 228 -14.72 -9.71 -2.84
CA GLU A 228 -16.15 -9.77 -3.20
C GLU A 228 -16.53 -11.13 -3.79
N ASN A 229 -15.59 -11.75 -4.52
CA ASN A 229 -15.79 -13.03 -5.19
C ASN A 229 -14.47 -13.81 -5.32
N ILE A 230 -14.59 -15.12 -5.59
CA ILE A 230 -13.44 -16.01 -5.82
C ILE A 230 -13.56 -16.63 -7.21
N ASP A 231 -12.54 -16.42 -8.05
CA ASP A 231 -12.45 -16.92 -9.43
C ASP A 231 -12.51 -18.46 -9.51
N GLU A 232 -12.94 -19.00 -10.66
CA GLU A 232 -13.12 -20.44 -10.88
C GLU A 232 -11.83 -21.25 -10.84
N SER A 233 -10.71 -20.61 -11.12
CA SER A 233 -9.41 -21.26 -11.09
C SER A 233 -8.82 -21.38 -9.69
N ILE A 234 -9.46 -20.84 -8.65
CA ILE A 234 -8.90 -20.74 -7.30
C ILE A 234 -9.12 -22.02 -6.50
N VAL A 235 -8.05 -22.49 -5.87
CA VAL A 235 -8.03 -23.71 -5.06
C VAL A 235 -8.24 -23.41 -3.58
N ASP A 236 -7.44 -22.49 -3.02
CA ASP A 236 -7.55 -22.05 -1.61
C ASP A 236 -6.77 -20.74 -1.38
N TRP A 237 -6.84 -20.23 -0.15
CA TRP A 237 -6.03 -19.15 0.40
C TRP A 237 -4.66 -19.65 0.89
N VAL A 238 -3.60 -18.89 0.61
CA VAL A 238 -2.27 -19.08 1.20
C VAL A 238 -1.70 -17.76 1.72
N LEU A 239 -0.76 -17.86 2.67
CA LEU A 239 -0.02 -16.71 3.18
C LEU A 239 1.42 -16.78 2.65
N VAL A 240 1.79 -15.77 1.87
CA VAL A 240 3.19 -15.53 1.45
C VAL A 240 3.89 -14.77 2.57
N GLU A 241 5.09 -15.21 2.92
CA GLU A 241 5.93 -14.53 3.90
C GLU A 241 7.38 -14.48 3.45
N LEU A 242 8.08 -13.39 3.78
CA LEU A 242 9.53 -13.27 3.63
C LEU A 242 10.20 -13.28 5.00
N TYR A 243 11.28 -14.04 5.15
CA TYR A 243 12.07 -14.12 6.38
C TYR A 243 13.55 -13.88 6.10
N TYR A 244 14.21 -13.11 6.96
CA TYR A 244 15.67 -13.10 7.01
C TYR A 244 16.21 -14.41 7.61
N THR A 245 15.52 -14.95 8.61
CA THR A 245 15.83 -16.22 9.29
C THR A 245 14.53 -16.95 9.58
N LEU A 246 14.43 -18.25 9.26
CA LEU A 246 13.17 -19.02 9.32
C LEU A 246 12.54 -19.18 10.73
N ASN A 247 13.25 -18.78 11.78
CA ASN A 247 12.77 -18.85 13.18
C ASN A 247 12.45 -17.47 13.78
N ASP A 248 12.69 -16.39 13.04
CA ASP A 248 12.40 -15.02 13.47
C ASP A 248 10.98 -14.61 13.05
N GLU A 249 10.62 -13.34 13.23
CA GLU A 249 9.38 -12.79 12.68
C GLU A 249 9.48 -12.59 11.16
N ALA A 250 8.36 -12.76 10.46
CA ALA A 250 8.28 -12.45 9.04
C ALA A 250 8.47 -10.94 8.82
N ILE A 251 9.23 -10.57 7.80
CA ILE A 251 9.43 -9.17 7.38
C ILE A 251 8.15 -8.60 6.77
N VAL A 252 7.43 -9.46 6.06
CA VAL A 252 6.13 -9.16 5.45
C VAL A 252 5.30 -10.43 5.39
N SER A 253 4.00 -10.30 5.56
CA SER A 253 3.02 -11.37 5.37
C SER A 253 1.94 -10.86 4.42
N LYS A 254 1.55 -11.66 3.43
CA LYS A 254 0.53 -11.29 2.45
C LYS A 254 -0.35 -12.47 2.06
N SER A 255 -1.65 -12.31 2.24
CA SER A 255 -2.69 -13.26 1.86
C SER A 255 -2.94 -13.17 0.36
N VAL A 256 -2.79 -14.29 -0.31
CA VAL A 256 -3.00 -14.46 -1.74
C VAL A 256 -3.74 -15.77 -2.01
N PHE A 257 -4.14 -15.97 -3.25
CA PHE A 257 -4.73 -17.22 -3.69
C PHE A 257 -3.71 -18.14 -4.34
N VAL A 258 -4.01 -19.42 -4.37
CA VAL A 258 -3.36 -20.39 -5.25
C VAL A 258 -4.34 -20.86 -6.32
N LYS A 259 -3.91 -20.81 -7.58
CA LYS A 259 -4.68 -21.25 -8.75
C LYS A 259 -4.53 -22.76 -8.97
N ASN A 260 -5.41 -23.36 -9.77
CA ASN A 260 -5.40 -24.78 -10.12
C ASN A 260 -4.11 -25.23 -10.82
N ASN A 261 -3.43 -24.34 -11.53
CA ASN A 261 -2.12 -24.59 -12.14
C ASN A 261 -0.93 -24.37 -11.17
N GLY A 262 -1.20 -24.06 -9.91
CA GLY A 262 -0.23 -23.87 -8.84
C GLY A 262 0.30 -22.45 -8.70
N MET A 263 0.03 -21.56 -9.65
CA MET A 263 0.48 -20.17 -9.57
C MET A 263 -0.21 -19.46 -8.40
N LEU A 264 0.56 -18.68 -7.65
CA LEU A 264 -0.03 -17.74 -6.71
C LEU A 264 -0.57 -16.51 -7.44
N CYS A 265 -1.68 -15.96 -6.98
CA CYS A 265 -2.25 -14.76 -7.57
C CYS A 265 -3.00 -13.88 -6.57
N LEU A 266 -3.16 -12.62 -6.95
CA LEU A 266 -4.03 -11.65 -6.29
C LEU A 266 -5.49 -11.83 -6.73
N GLU A 267 -6.38 -11.02 -6.17
CA GLU A 267 -7.82 -11.02 -6.48
C GLU A 267 -8.11 -10.68 -7.96
N ASP A 268 -7.31 -9.79 -8.56
CA ASP A 268 -7.39 -9.44 -9.99
C ASP A 268 -6.78 -10.52 -10.91
N GLY A 269 -6.29 -11.62 -10.35
CA GLY A 269 -5.64 -12.71 -11.07
C GLY A 269 -4.16 -12.47 -11.42
N SER A 270 -3.58 -11.31 -11.08
CA SER A 270 -2.16 -11.02 -11.28
C SER A 270 -1.29 -11.98 -10.47
N THR A 271 -0.27 -12.55 -11.11
CA THR A 271 0.71 -13.44 -10.47
C THR A 271 1.85 -12.69 -9.79
N LYS A 272 2.05 -11.42 -10.16
CA LYS A 272 3.01 -10.52 -9.51
C LYS A 272 2.43 -10.02 -8.20
N ILE A 273 3.01 -10.49 -7.10
CA ILE A 273 2.57 -10.18 -5.75
C ILE A 273 3.49 -9.09 -5.18
N PRO A 274 3.02 -7.85 -5.02
CA PRO A 274 3.83 -6.77 -4.45
C PRO A 274 3.90 -6.93 -2.94
N LEU A 275 5.09 -6.71 -2.37
CA LEU A 275 5.37 -6.86 -0.95
C LEU A 275 6.08 -5.61 -0.42
N ASP A 276 5.61 -5.17 0.75
CA ASP A 276 6.24 -4.12 1.55
C ASP A 276 7.48 -4.67 2.26
N ALA A 277 8.55 -4.86 1.48
CA ALA A 277 9.86 -5.29 1.97
C ALA A 277 10.97 -4.63 1.13
N PRO A 278 12.16 -4.36 1.71
CA PRO A 278 13.30 -3.92 0.93
C PRO A 278 13.80 -5.03 -0.01
N SER A 279 14.50 -4.65 -1.07
CA SER A 279 15.22 -5.61 -1.91
C SER A 279 16.40 -6.20 -1.14
N ASP A 280 16.39 -7.52 -0.96
CA ASP A 280 17.39 -8.26 -0.18
C ASP A 280 17.21 -9.78 -0.43
N ASP A 281 18.04 -10.59 0.23
CA ASP A 281 17.96 -12.03 0.22
C ASP A 281 17.07 -12.56 1.36
N TYR A 282 16.00 -13.29 1.02
CA TYR A 282 15.03 -13.83 1.97
C TYR A 282 14.74 -15.30 1.74
N TYR A 283 14.37 -16.00 2.81
CA TYR A 283 13.58 -17.21 2.65
C TYR A 283 12.16 -16.86 2.24
N LEU A 284 11.69 -17.47 1.15
CA LEU A 284 10.29 -17.40 0.73
C LEU A 284 9.52 -18.53 1.41
N VAL A 285 8.49 -18.18 2.18
CA VAL A 285 7.67 -19.15 2.91
C VAL A 285 6.22 -19.04 2.46
N ILE A 286 5.61 -20.16 2.11
CA ILE A 286 4.19 -20.25 1.79
C ILE A 286 3.49 -21.08 2.86
N ARG A 287 2.54 -20.48 3.57
CA ARG A 287 1.72 -21.16 4.58
C ARG A 287 0.34 -21.46 4.02
N HIS A 288 -0.15 -22.66 4.34
CA HIS A 288 -1.52 -23.07 4.08
C HIS A 288 -2.19 -23.42 5.41
N ARG A 289 -3.50 -23.14 5.55
CA ARG A 289 -4.26 -23.35 6.80
C ARG A 289 -4.21 -24.78 7.35
N ASN A 290 -4.17 -25.77 6.45
CA ASN A 290 -4.34 -27.18 6.78
C ASN A 290 -3.09 -28.03 6.51
N HIS A 291 -2.02 -27.46 5.94
CA HIS A 291 -0.79 -28.19 5.59
C HIS A 291 0.43 -27.53 6.26
N LEU A 292 1.52 -28.29 6.37
CA LEU A 292 2.81 -27.73 6.76
C LEU A 292 3.22 -26.63 5.77
N ALA A 293 3.80 -25.56 6.30
CA ALA A 293 4.38 -24.51 5.49
C ALA A 293 5.56 -25.06 4.68
N VAL A 294 5.75 -24.54 3.46
CA VAL A 294 6.94 -24.79 2.65
C VAL A 294 7.81 -23.54 2.67
N ALA A 295 9.13 -23.73 2.73
CA ALA A 295 10.13 -22.68 2.71
C ALA A 295 11.13 -22.97 1.59
N SER A 296 11.67 -21.92 0.97
CA SER A 296 12.77 -22.06 0.01
C SER A 296 13.97 -22.72 0.70
N LYS A 297 14.69 -23.58 -0.04
CA LYS A 297 15.85 -24.29 0.53
C LYS A 297 16.96 -23.33 1.00
N GLU A 298 17.19 -22.28 0.21
CA GLU A 298 18.13 -21.20 0.50
C GLU A 298 17.40 -19.86 0.39
N LYS A 299 18.10 -18.79 0.77
CA LYS A 299 17.60 -17.44 0.50
C LYS A 299 17.56 -17.17 -1.01
N ILE A 300 16.51 -16.49 -1.44
CA ILE A 300 16.36 -15.99 -2.80
C ILE A 300 16.54 -14.48 -2.82
N SER A 301 17.17 -13.97 -3.88
CA SER A 301 17.31 -12.54 -4.10
C SER A 301 15.98 -11.94 -4.56
N VAL A 302 15.33 -11.20 -3.68
CA VAL A 302 14.04 -10.56 -3.92
C VAL A 302 14.25 -9.10 -4.31
N SER A 303 13.60 -8.69 -5.40
CA SER A 303 13.68 -7.33 -5.95
C SER A 303 12.36 -6.91 -6.59
N ALA A 304 12.34 -5.74 -7.23
CA ALA A 304 11.19 -5.29 -8.02
C ALA A 304 10.89 -6.22 -9.24
N ALA A 305 11.83 -7.08 -9.63
CA ALA A 305 11.70 -8.03 -10.74
C ALA A 305 12.25 -9.43 -10.35
N THR A 306 11.74 -10.00 -9.26
CA THR A 306 12.14 -11.34 -8.80
C THR A 306 11.71 -12.41 -9.82
N PRO A 307 12.60 -13.33 -10.23
CA PRO A 307 12.20 -14.50 -11.00
C PRO A 307 11.17 -15.35 -10.28
N ILE A 308 10.35 -16.09 -11.02
CA ILE A 308 9.41 -17.04 -10.43
C ILE A 308 10.14 -18.08 -9.59
N TYR A 309 9.66 -18.30 -8.36
CA TYR A 309 10.09 -19.41 -7.52
C TYR A 309 9.11 -20.58 -7.62
N ASP A 310 9.58 -21.70 -8.19
CA ASP A 310 8.76 -22.90 -8.38
C ASP A 310 9.12 -23.98 -7.35
N PHE A 311 8.32 -24.08 -6.29
CA PHE A 311 8.47 -25.10 -5.24
C PHE A 311 8.19 -26.53 -5.75
N THR A 312 7.70 -26.69 -6.99
CA THR A 312 7.43 -28.00 -7.57
C THR A 312 8.67 -28.61 -8.23
N THR A 313 9.76 -27.83 -8.34
CA THR A 313 11.03 -28.24 -8.96
C THR A 313 12.25 -28.09 -8.03
N ASP A 314 12.04 -27.62 -6.80
CA ASP A 314 13.08 -27.38 -5.79
C ASP A 314 13.55 -28.66 -5.10
#